data_AF-A0A7W1GG66-F1
#
_entry.id   AF-A0A7W1GG66-F1
#
_cell.length_a   1.000
_cell.length_b   1.000
_cell.length_c   1.000
_cell.angle_alpha   90.00
_cell.angle_beta   90.00
_cell.angle_gamma   90.00
#
_symmetry.space_group_name_H-M   'P 1'
#
loop_
_entity.id
_entity.type
_entity.pdbx_description
1 polymer ?
#
loop_
_entity_poly.entity_id
_entity_poly.type
_entity_poly.pdbx_seq_one_letter_code
_entity_poly.pdbx_strand_id
1 'polypeptide(L)'
;MDVNNLGASDLYLRLLFEDPMMGPPQNEAFTTNPVILSAGSGWTSITFLIAPGNLTAGTGSVNAALTNATLIRIFHSPAAGFPPPPVVARLGVDNISATAVPEPATMLLLGTGLAGVAARVRKRRQARQSEAD
;
A
#
# COMPACT_ATOMS: atom_id res chain seq x y z
N MET A 1 4.89 6.12 -6.64
CA MET A 1 5.43 7.49 -6.62
C MET A 1 6.89 7.42 -6.94
N ASP A 2 7.45 8.48 -7.50
CA ASP A 2 8.88 8.52 -7.83
C ASP A 2 9.60 9.44 -6.85
N VAL A 3 10.74 8.98 -6.33
CA VAL A 3 11.51 9.68 -5.30
C VAL A 3 12.99 9.69 -5.64
N ASN A 4 13.70 10.72 -5.17
CA ASN A 4 15.14 10.83 -5.36
C ASN A 4 15.80 11.38 -4.10
N ASN A 5 16.72 10.62 -3.50
CA ASN A 5 17.51 11.10 -2.39
C ASN A 5 18.70 11.92 -2.91
N LEU A 6 18.58 13.23 -2.83
CA LEU A 6 19.59 14.20 -3.25
C LEU A 6 20.62 14.50 -2.13
N GLY A 7 20.50 13.82 -0.98
CA GLY A 7 21.37 13.96 0.17
C GLY A 7 22.47 12.90 0.25
N ALA A 8 23.25 12.98 1.33
CA ALA A 8 24.40 12.09 1.60
C ALA A 8 24.09 10.96 2.59
N SER A 9 22.88 10.91 3.14
CA SER A 9 22.45 9.89 4.12
C SER A 9 21.28 9.08 3.58
N ASP A 10 21.25 7.79 3.89
CA ASP A 10 20.11 6.93 3.57
C ASP A 10 18.84 7.39 4.29
N LEU A 11 17.70 7.25 3.61
CA LEU A 11 16.40 7.63 4.14
C LEU A 11 15.52 6.40 4.35
N TYR A 12 14.89 6.34 5.53
CA TYR A 12 13.86 5.36 5.85
C TYR A 12 12.49 6.02 5.68
N LEU A 13 12.00 6.07 4.45
CA LEU A 13 10.77 6.78 4.11
C LEU A 13 9.55 6.04 4.64
N ARG A 14 8.60 6.80 5.18
CA ARG A 14 7.31 6.35 5.69
C ARG A 14 6.22 7.31 5.29
N LEU A 15 4.98 6.81 5.22
CA LEU A 15 3.78 7.64 5.16
C LEU A 15 3.13 7.69 6.55
N LEU A 16 2.62 8.85 6.91
CA LEU A 16 1.77 9.11 8.08
C LEU A 16 0.43 9.68 7.59
N PHE A 17 -0.66 9.18 8.15
CA PHE A 17 -2.03 9.65 7.97
C PHE A 17 -2.51 10.26 9.27
N GLU A 18 -3.09 11.45 9.20
CA GLU A 18 -3.56 12.21 10.37
C GLU A 18 -4.96 12.77 10.09
N ASP A 19 -5.80 12.86 11.12
CA ASP A 19 -7.16 13.40 11.08
C ASP A 19 -7.36 14.69 11.91
N PRO A 20 -6.44 15.69 11.89
CA PRO A 20 -6.58 16.85 12.75
C PRO A 20 -7.87 17.63 12.43
N MET A 21 -8.89 17.44 13.24
CA MET A 21 -10.14 18.21 13.20
C MET A 21 -10.15 19.21 14.35
N MET A 22 -9.82 20.47 14.05
CA MET A 22 -9.84 21.60 15.00
C MET A 22 -9.03 21.36 16.30
N GLY A 23 -7.99 20.54 16.25
CA GLY A 23 -7.16 20.14 17.39
C GLY A 23 -6.03 19.19 16.98
N PRO A 24 -5.26 18.64 17.93
CA PRO A 24 -4.31 17.58 17.60
C PRO A 24 -5.05 16.37 16.99
N PRO A 25 -4.38 15.60 16.11
CA PRO A 25 -4.96 14.39 15.55
C PRO A 25 -5.52 13.47 16.64
N GLN A 26 -6.71 12.93 16.42
CA GLN A 26 -7.29 11.92 17.31
C GLN A 26 -6.87 10.51 16.87
N ASN A 27 -6.57 10.35 15.58
CA ASN A 27 -6.11 9.12 14.99
C ASN A 27 -4.92 9.39 14.06
N GLU A 28 -3.85 8.67 14.31
CA GLU A 28 -2.63 8.71 13.51
C GLU A 28 -2.23 7.28 13.14
N ALA A 29 -1.87 7.07 11.88
CA ALA A 29 -1.36 5.79 11.43
C ALA A 29 -0.20 5.98 10.47
N PHE A 30 0.87 5.22 10.63
CA PHE A 30 2.02 5.26 9.74
C PHE A 30 2.41 3.88 9.25
N THR A 31 3.07 3.81 8.10
CA THR A 31 3.55 2.53 7.54
C THR A 31 4.45 1.80 8.52
N THR A 32 4.16 0.53 8.81
CA THR A 32 4.91 -0.30 9.77
C THR A 32 6.35 -0.56 9.32
N ASN A 33 6.52 -0.86 8.03
CA ASN A 33 7.83 -1.05 7.41
C ASN A 33 8.21 0.19 6.61
N PRO A 34 9.43 0.73 6.76
CA PRO A 34 9.90 1.84 5.93
C PRO A 34 10.32 1.34 4.56
N VAL A 35 10.26 2.23 3.57
CA VAL A 35 10.96 2.05 2.29
C VAL A 35 12.34 2.68 2.44
N ILE A 36 13.40 1.89 2.23
CA ILE A 36 14.78 2.38 2.30
C ILE A 36 15.15 3.01 0.96
N LEU A 37 15.61 4.26 1.00
CA LEU A 37 16.07 5.01 -0.16
C LEU A 37 17.51 5.47 0.09
N SER A 38 18.46 4.79 -0.55
CA SER A 38 19.89 5.07 -0.39
C SER A 38 20.28 6.47 -0.83
N ALA A 39 21.34 7.03 -0.25
CA ALA A 39 21.89 8.31 -0.66
C ALA A 39 22.25 8.33 -2.15
N GLY A 40 21.91 9.40 -2.86
CA GLY A 40 22.22 9.56 -4.28
C GLY A 40 21.54 8.53 -5.20
N SER A 41 20.40 7.95 -4.79
CA SER A 41 19.73 6.87 -5.53
C SER A 41 19.32 7.23 -6.97
N GLY A 42 19.25 8.53 -7.30
CA GLY A 42 18.55 8.97 -8.50
C GLY A 42 17.03 8.78 -8.36
N TRP A 43 16.29 9.03 -9.44
CA TRP A 43 14.85 8.79 -9.46
C TRP A 43 14.53 7.30 -9.38
N THR A 44 13.82 6.91 -8.33
CA THR A 44 13.44 5.53 -8.01
C THR A 44 11.93 5.49 -7.79
N SER A 45 11.25 4.52 -8.42
CA SER A 45 9.82 4.31 -8.17
C SER A 45 9.62 3.48 -6.91
N ILE A 46 8.77 3.95 -6.01
CA ILE A 46 8.43 3.29 -4.74
C ILE A 46 6.92 3.19 -4.54
N THR A 47 6.53 2.19 -3.76
CA THR A 47 5.15 1.92 -3.38
C THR A 47 5.04 1.72 -1.88
N PHE A 48 4.07 2.40 -1.26
CA PHE A 48 3.67 2.16 0.12
C PHE A 48 2.39 1.34 0.14
N LEU A 49 2.38 0.24 0.90
CA LEU A 49 1.16 -0.48 1.19
C LEU A 49 0.41 0.26 2.31
N ILE A 50 -0.85 0.60 2.06
CA ILE A 50 -1.68 1.43 2.96
C ILE A 50 -2.90 0.70 3.50
N ALA A 51 -3.00 -0.63 3.29
CA ALA A 51 -4.04 -1.42 3.92
C ALA A 51 -3.84 -1.42 5.45
N PRO A 52 -4.90 -1.57 6.26
CA PRO A 52 -4.79 -1.45 7.71
C PRO A 52 -3.71 -2.33 8.35
N GLY A 53 -3.51 -3.56 7.85
CA GLY A 53 -2.48 -4.48 8.35
C GLY A 53 -1.03 -4.07 8.02
N ASN A 54 -0.82 -3.08 7.17
CA ASN A 54 0.50 -2.55 6.83
C ASN A 54 0.85 -1.27 7.61
N LEU A 55 -0.05 -0.80 8.46
CA LEU A 55 0.11 0.41 9.24
C LEU A 55 0.16 0.10 10.74
N THR A 56 0.91 0.92 11.47
CA THR A 56 0.96 0.95 12.93
C THR A 56 0.23 2.20 13.39
N ALA A 57 -0.62 2.08 14.41
CA ALA A 57 -1.25 3.24 15.03
C ALA A 57 -0.20 4.04 15.80
N GLY A 58 -0.09 5.34 15.52
CA GLY A 58 0.62 6.30 16.39
C GLY A 58 -0.24 6.71 17.56
N THR A 59 -1.50 7.06 17.26
CA THR A 59 -2.54 7.41 18.23
C THR A 59 -3.87 6.87 17.70
N GLY A 60 -4.78 6.42 18.59
CA GLY A 60 -6.12 6.01 18.19
C GLY A 60 -6.15 4.76 17.29
N SER A 61 -6.96 4.82 16.22
CA SER A 61 -7.25 3.69 15.34
C SER A 61 -6.73 3.89 13.92
N VAL A 62 -6.08 2.88 13.37
CA VAL A 62 -5.65 2.85 11.96
C VAL A 62 -6.82 3.05 10.99
N ASN A 63 -7.94 2.37 11.24
CA ASN A 63 -9.11 2.46 10.36
C ASN A 63 -9.72 3.86 10.38
N ALA A 64 -9.77 4.50 11.57
CA ALA A 64 -10.27 5.86 11.69
C ALA A 64 -9.30 6.86 11.04
N ALA A 65 -7.99 6.69 11.24
CA ALA A 65 -6.96 7.51 10.60
C ALA A 65 -7.08 7.45 9.06
N LEU A 66 -7.28 6.26 8.47
CA LEU A 66 -7.46 6.11 7.02
C LEU A 66 -8.80 6.68 6.51
N THR A 67 -9.88 6.49 7.27
CA THR A 67 -11.22 6.94 6.87
C THR A 67 -11.35 8.47 6.92
N ASN A 68 -10.71 9.10 7.92
CA ASN A 68 -10.83 10.52 8.20
C ASN A 68 -9.55 11.31 7.86
N ALA A 69 -8.60 10.71 7.14
CA ALA A 69 -7.33 11.34 6.81
C ALA A 69 -7.56 12.69 6.10
N THR A 70 -7.12 13.77 6.72
CA THR A 70 -7.08 15.11 6.10
C THR A 70 -5.65 15.53 5.78
N LEU A 71 -4.66 14.89 6.40
CA LEU A 71 -3.24 15.07 6.10
C LEU A 71 -2.57 13.74 5.78
N ILE A 72 -1.67 13.79 4.80
CA ILE A 72 -0.69 12.75 4.52
C ILE A 72 0.68 13.39 4.59
N ARG A 73 1.59 12.76 5.34
CA ARG A 73 2.97 13.22 5.48
C ARG A 73 3.93 12.13 5.06
N ILE A 74 4.88 12.51 4.20
CA ILE A 74 6.09 11.70 3.96
C ILE A 74 7.13 12.11 5.00
N PHE A 75 7.70 11.15 5.71
CA PHE A 75 8.74 11.43 6.69
C PHE A 75 9.82 10.34 6.72
N HIS A 76 10.98 10.70 7.26
CA HIS A 76 12.06 9.76 7.55
C HIS A 76 11.90 9.25 8.98
N SER A 77 11.90 7.93 9.18
CA SER A 77 12.14 7.36 10.51
C SER A 77 12.64 5.93 10.43
N PRO A 78 13.79 5.59 11.03
CA PRO A 78 14.24 4.20 11.10
C PRO A 78 13.31 3.36 12.00
N ALA A 79 12.71 3.97 13.03
CA ALA A 79 11.74 3.32 13.90
C ALA A 79 10.29 3.55 13.44
N ALA A 80 9.37 2.66 13.83
CA ALA A 80 7.95 2.80 13.57
C ALA A 80 7.33 3.76 14.63
N GLY A 81 7.56 5.06 14.48
CA GLY A 81 7.07 6.07 15.43
C GLY A 81 7.19 7.51 14.93
N PHE A 82 6.40 8.39 15.55
CA PHE A 82 6.32 9.83 15.31
C PHE A 82 6.24 10.57 16.67
N PRO A 83 6.90 11.73 16.87
CA PRO A 83 7.76 12.44 15.92
C PRO A 83 9.08 11.70 15.64
N PRO A 84 9.66 11.86 14.43
CA PRO A 84 10.88 11.18 14.03
C PRO A 84 12.15 11.85 14.59
N PRO A 85 13.30 11.14 14.59
CA PRO A 85 14.58 11.77 14.81
C PRO A 85 14.89 12.82 13.72
N PRO A 86 15.66 13.88 14.03
CA PRO A 86 16.03 14.88 13.06
C PRO A 86 16.93 14.29 11.96
N VAL A 87 16.74 14.77 10.73
CA VAL A 87 17.57 14.42 9.58
C VAL A 87 17.83 15.66 8.73
N VAL A 88 19.04 15.80 8.21
CA VAL A 88 19.38 16.79 7.18
C VAL A 88 19.42 16.04 5.85
N ALA A 89 18.40 16.21 5.03
CA ALA A 89 18.30 15.57 3.73
C ALA A 89 17.53 16.43 2.73
N ARG A 90 17.68 16.12 1.44
CA ARG A 90 16.92 16.71 0.35
C ARG A 90 16.26 15.58 -0.42
N LEU A 91 14.94 15.59 -0.48
CA LEU A 91 14.13 14.58 -1.15
C LEU A 91 13.43 15.21 -2.35
N GLY A 92 13.68 14.68 -3.55
CA GLY A 92 12.82 14.89 -4.70
C GLY A 92 11.63 13.94 -4.64
N VAL A 93 10.43 14.44 -4.96
CA VAL A 93 9.19 13.65 -5.01
C VAL A 93 8.41 14.06 -6.25
N ASP A 94 7.94 13.10 -7.02
CA ASP A 94 7.11 13.31 -8.21
C ASP A 94 6.15 12.13 -8.44
N ASN A 95 5.22 12.30 -9.40
CA ASN A 95 4.31 11.25 -9.87
C ASN A 95 3.57 10.51 -8.74
N ILE A 96 3.02 11.26 -7.79
CA ILE A 96 2.24 10.69 -6.70
C ILE A 96 0.91 10.18 -7.25
N SER A 97 0.68 8.87 -7.12
CA SER A 97 -0.55 8.21 -7.55
C SER A 97 -1.03 7.21 -6.50
N ALA A 98 -2.33 7.14 -6.29
CA ALA A 98 -2.97 6.06 -5.55
C ALA A 98 -3.45 5.00 -6.55
N THR A 99 -3.02 3.75 -6.37
CA THR A 99 -3.42 2.62 -7.22
C THR A 99 -4.15 1.59 -6.37
N ALA A 100 -5.36 1.22 -6.79
CA ALA A 100 -6.04 0.07 -6.20
C ALA A 100 -5.24 -1.20 -6.56
N VAL A 101 -4.82 -1.96 -5.55
CA VAL A 101 -4.24 -3.30 -5.75
C VAL A 101 -5.39 -4.30 -5.80
N PRO A 102 -5.61 -5.02 -6.92
CA PRO A 102 -6.68 -6.02 -6.99
C PRO A 102 -6.53 -7.05 -5.88
N GLU A 103 -7.62 -7.34 -5.18
CA GLU A 103 -7.58 -8.30 -4.07
C GLU A 103 -7.21 -9.70 -4.60
N PRO A 104 -6.28 -10.43 -3.96
CA PRO A 104 -5.94 -11.80 -4.34
C PRO A 104 -7.16 -12.73 -4.41
N ALA A 105 -8.16 -12.48 -3.58
CA ALA A 105 -9.42 -13.24 -3.56
C ALA A 105 -10.21 -13.11 -4.86
N THR A 106 -10.19 -11.94 -5.52
CA THR A 106 -10.88 -11.74 -6.79
C THR A 106 -10.25 -12.59 -7.89
N MET A 107 -8.91 -12.71 -7.91
CA MET A 107 -8.20 -13.57 -8.86
C MET A 107 -8.47 -15.06 -8.59
N LEU A 108 -8.53 -15.46 -7.32
CA LEU A 108 -8.88 -16.84 -6.96
C LEU A 108 -10.32 -17.17 -7.34
N LEU A 109 -11.27 -16.29 -7.04
CA LEU A 109 -12.68 -16.46 -7.39
C LEU A 109 -12.87 -16.49 -8.91
N LEU A 110 -12.19 -15.60 -9.64
CA LEU A 110 -12.21 -15.59 -11.09
C LEU A 110 -11.64 -16.89 -11.66
N GLY A 111 -10.47 -17.32 -11.20
CA GLY A 111 -9.81 -18.55 -11.65
C GLY A 111 -10.65 -19.80 -11.37
N THR A 112 -11.21 -19.91 -10.16
CA THR A 112 -12.07 -21.05 -9.77
C THR A 112 -13.42 -21.02 -10.49
N GLY A 113 -14.01 -19.84 -10.67
CA GLY A 113 -15.24 -19.65 -11.45
C GLY A 113 -15.07 -20.10 -12.91
N LEU A 114 -13.99 -19.67 -13.57
CA LEU A 114 -13.67 -20.08 -14.95
C LEU A 114 -13.42 -21.59 -15.05
N ALA A 115 -12.66 -22.17 -14.13
CA ALA A 115 -12.42 -23.61 -14.09
C ALA A 115 -13.74 -24.40 -13.92
N GLY A 116 -14.64 -23.94 -13.04
CA GLY A 116 -15.96 -24.55 -12.83
C GLY A 116 -16.84 -24.51 -14.09
N VAL A 117 -16.86 -23.39 -14.81
CA VAL A 117 -17.59 -23.26 -16.09
C VAL A 117 -17.01 -24.20 -17.14
N ALA A 118 -15.69 -24.23 -17.30
CA ALA A 118 -15.00 -25.10 -18.27
C ALA A 118 -15.29 -26.59 -17.98
N ALA A 119 -15.23 -27.02 -16.72
CA ALA A 119 -15.56 -28.38 -16.32
C ALA A 119 -17.02 -28.74 -16.64
N ARG A 120 -17.97 -27.83 -16.39
CA ARG A 120 -19.39 -28.03 -16.71
C ARG A 120 -19.64 -28.15 -18.21
N VAL A 121 -18.98 -27.32 -19.02
CA VAL A 121 -19.09 -27.36 -20.49
C VAL A 121 -18.52 -28.68 -21.03
N ARG A 122 -17.36 -29.12 -20.54
CA ARG A 122 -16.75 -30.39 -20.94
C ARG A 122 -17.66 -31.59 -20.65
N LYS A 123 -18.25 -31.64 -19.45
CA LYS A 123 -19.18 -32.71 -19.05
C LYS A 123 -20.41 -32.76 -19.95
N ARG A 124 -20.97 -31.60 -20.33
CA ARG A 124 -22.13 -31.52 -21.24
C ARG A 124 -21.81 -32.00 -22.66
N ARG A 125 -20.60 -31.75 -23.16
CA ARG A 125 -20.19 -32.23 -24.50
C ARG A 125 -20.02 -33.74 -24.54
N GLN A 126 -19.40 -34.32 -23.51
CA GLN A 126 -19.23 -35.78 -23.41
C GLN A 126 -20.57 -36.51 -23.35
N ALA A 127 -21.55 -36.01 -22.57
CA ALA A 127 -22.88 -36.60 -22.48
C ALA A 127 -23.64 -36.61 -23.82
N ARG A 128 -23.46 -35.58 -24.66
CA ARG A 128 -24.09 -35.51 -26.00
C ARG A 128 -23.43 -36.42 -27.02
N GLN A 129 -22.13 -36.71 -26.89
CA GLN A 129 -21.43 -37.65 -27.78
C GLN A 129 -21.82 -39.09 -27.48
N SER A 130 -22.06 -39.43 -26.21
CA SER A 130 -22.53 -40.77 -25.81
C SER A 130 -23.99 -41.08 -26.17
N GLU A 131 -24.80 -40.08 -26.58
CA GLU A 131 -26.17 -40.28 -27.06
C GLU A 131 -26.26 -40.44 -28.59
N ALA A 132 -25.15 -40.23 -29.31
CA ALA A 132 -25.09 -40.26 -30.78
C ALA A 132 -24.47 -41.56 -31.35
N ASP A 133 -24.03 -42.47 -30.48
CA ASP A 133 -23.55 -43.84 -30.79
C ASP A 133 -24.60 -44.87 -30.35
#